data_AF-A0A1G3FU66-F1
#
_entry.id   AF-A0A1G3FU66-F1
#
_cell.length_a   1.000
_cell.length_b   1.000
_cell.length_c   1.000
_cell.angle_alpha   90.00
_cell.angle_beta   90.00
_cell.angle_gamma   90.00
#
_symmetry.space_group_name_H-M   'P 1'
#
loop_
_entity.id
_entity.type
_entity.pdbx_description
1 polymer ?
#
loop_
_entity_poly.entity_id
_entity_poly.type
_entity_poly.pdbx_seq_one_letter_code
_entity_poly.pdbx_strand_id
1 'polypeptide(L)'
;MKTFRLGLTGSIGMGKSTTADFFRRAGLPVWDADAAVHRLYASGGAGVAPLGAVFPAAVQDGSVSRETLKRLLQADPAQLPRLEAIIHPLVAQDRADFLQECTADIAVFDIPLLFEKKSESEMDAVLLVTAPAELQRARVLARPGMTEAQFALILARQMPDSEKRARANHIIETLSLRAVEAAVEALIAYIRETRHA
;
A
#
# COMPACT_ATOMS: atom_id res chain seq x y z
N MET A 1 15.23 -15.27 14.51
CA MET A 1 15.21 -13.80 14.79
C MET A 1 13.85 -13.26 14.38
N LYS A 2 13.29 -12.28 15.09
CA LYS A 2 12.03 -11.64 14.69
C LYS A 2 12.29 -10.77 13.45
N THR A 3 11.49 -10.95 12.39
CA THR A 3 11.53 -10.14 11.16
C THR A 3 11.22 -8.67 11.48
N PHE A 4 12.03 -7.75 10.95
CA PHE A 4 11.79 -6.30 11.07
C PHE A 4 10.79 -5.85 10.00
N ARG A 5 9.74 -5.18 10.45
CA ARG A 5 8.61 -4.76 9.62
C ARG A 5 8.79 -3.30 9.23
N LEU A 6 9.18 -3.06 7.98
CA LEU A 6 9.32 -1.72 7.42
C LEU A 6 8.04 -1.36 6.67
N GLY A 7 7.26 -0.42 7.21
CA GLY A 7 6.09 0.12 6.52
C GLY A 7 6.52 1.07 5.40
N LEU A 8 6.15 0.78 4.16
CA LEU A 8 6.38 1.64 3.01
C LEU A 8 5.09 2.38 2.66
N THR A 9 5.14 3.70 2.66
CA THR A 9 3.98 4.53 2.30
C THR A 9 4.38 5.77 1.51
N GLY A 10 3.39 6.41 0.92
CA GLY A 10 3.53 7.62 0.12
C GLY A 10 2.20 8.00 -0.50
N SER A 11 1.99 9.31 -0.68
CA SER A 11 0.80 9.80 -1.37
C SER A 11 0.80 9.40 -2.85
N ILE A 12 -0.32 9.62 -3.55
CA ILE A 12 -0.44 9.25 -4.96
C ILE A 12 0.69 9.87 -5.79
N GLY A 13 1.35 9.10 -6.66
CA GLY A 13 2.40 9.61 -7.54
C GLY A 13 3.79 9.79 -6.91
N MET A 14 3.97 9.44 -5.63
CA MET A 14 5.25 9.64 -4.91
C MET A 14 6.33 8.58 -5.19
N GLY A 15 6.11 7.62 -6.11
CA GLY A 15 7.12 6.63 -6.50
C GLY A 15 7.17 5.35 -5.65
N LYS A 16 6.15 5.11 -4.81
CA LYS A 16 6.03 3.97 -3.89
C LYS A 16 6.28 2.61 -4.54
N SER A 17 5.60 2.30 -5.65
CA SER A 17 5.75 1.03 -6.36
C SER A 17 7.19 0.83 -6.88
N THR A 18 7.81 1.90 -7.39
CA THR A 18 9.21 1.86 -7.84
C THR A 18 10.16 1.57 -6.68
N THR A 19 9.96 2.20 -5.53
CA THR A 19 10.76 1.93 -4.32
C THR A 19 10.54 0.50 -3.81
N ALA A 20 9.30 0.01 -3.81
CA ALA A 20 8.98 -1.38 -3.47
C ALA A 20 9.73 -2.37 -4.38
N ASP A 21 9.83 -2.09 -5.68
CA ASP A 21 10.57 -2.94 -6.62
C ASP A 21 12.07 -2.97 -6.35
N PHE A 22 12.67 -1.87 -5.89
CA PHE A 22 14.08 -1.88 -5.46
C PHE A 22 14.30 -2.77 -4.22
N PHE A 23 13.37 -2.77 -3.27
CA PHE A 23 13.43 -3.73 -2.14
C PHE A 23 13.32 -5.18 -2.62
N ARG A 24 12.42 -5.48 -3.56
CA ARG A 24 12.31 -6.82 -4.18
C ARG A 24 13.62 -7.23 -4.86
N ARG A 25 14.25 -6.32 -5.61
CA ARG A 25 15.53 -6.54 -6.29
C ARG A 25 16.69 -6.76 -5.32
N ALA A 26 16.64 -6.11 -4.16
CA ALA A 26 17.58 -6.34 -3.06
C ALA A 26 17.32 -7.66 -2.30
N GLY A 27 16.39 -8.49 -2.78
CA GLY A 27 16.07 -9.79 -2.20
C GLY A 27 15.18 -9.73 -0.96
N LEU A 28 14.57 -8.58 -0.66
CA LEU A 28 13.66 -8.45 0.48
C LEU A 28 12.21 -8.74 0.07
N PRO A 29 11.47 -9.52 0.87
CA PRO A 29 10.07 -9.78 0.61
C PRO A 29 9.24 -8.51 0.82
N VAL A 30 8.32 -8.26 -0.11
CA VAL A 30 7.42 -7.10 -0.07
C VAL A 30 5.98 -7.56 -0.11
N TRP A 31 5.26 -7.32 0.98
CA TRP A 31 3.82 -7.47 1.04
C TRP A 31 3.15 -6.21 0.50
N ASP A 32 2.24 -6.36 -0.45
CA ASP A 32 1.53 -5.25 -1.10
C ASP A 32 0.05 -5.36 -0.80
N ALA A 33 -0.50 -4.34 -0.13
CA ALA A 33 -1.90 -4.32 0.28
C ALA A 33 -2.88 -4.33 -0.91
N ASP A 34 -2.54 -3.66 -2.02
CA ASP A 34 -3.40 -3.62 -3.21
C ASP A 34 -3.38 -4.99 -3.93
N ALA A 35 -2.22 -5.65 -3.96
CA ALA A 35 -2.07 -7.00 -4.46
C ALA A 35 -2.78 -8.04 -3.56
N ALA A 36 -2.76 -7.86 -2.24
CA ALA A 36 -3.50 -8.69 -1.30
C ALA A 36 -5.01 -8.61 -1.57
N VAL A 37 -5.56 -7.40 -1.68
CA VAL A 37 -6.97 -7.21 -2.06
C VAL A 37 -7.25 -7.81 -3.44
N HIS A 38 -6.29 -7.78 -4.38
CA HIS A 38 -6.47 -8.42 -5.69
C HIS A 38 -6.58 -9.95 -5.58
N ARG A 39 -5.69 -10.60 -4.83
CA ARG A 39 -5.77 -12.04 -4.56
C ARG A 39 -7.08 -12.43 -3.86
N LEU A 40 -7.52 -11.65 -2.88
CA LEU A 40 -8.78 -11.88 -2.17
C LEU A 40 -10.00 -11.83 -3.11
N TYR A 41 -9.93 -11.02 -4.16
CA TYR A 41 -11.04 -10.80 -5.10
C TYR A 41 -10.99 -11.74 -6.32
N ALA A 42 -9.85 -12.39 -6.57
CA ALA A 42 -9.69 -13.31 -7.68
C ALA A 42 -10.59 -14.55 -7.52
N SER A 43 -10.78 -15.30 -8.61
CA SER A 43 -11.53 -16.56 -8.56
C SER A 43 -10.94 -17.52 -7.53
N GLY A 44 -11.78 -18.03 -6.63
CA GLY A 44 -11.36 -18.86 -5.50
C GLY A 44 -10.72 -18.10 -4.33
N GLY A 45 -10.62 -16.76 -4.42
CA GLY A 45 -10.09 -15.91 -3.36
C GLY A 45 -11.01 -15.85 -2.15
N ALA A 46 -10.42 -15.68 -0.96
CA ALA A 46 -11.15 -15.70 0.31
C ALA A 46 -12.20 -14.59 0.46
N GLY A 47 -12.13 -13.53 -0.34
CA GLY A 47 -13.12 -12.45 -0.37
C GLY A 47 -14.38 -12.79 -1.16
N VAL A 48 -14.36 -13.76 -2.08
CA VAL A 48 -15.45 -14.02 -3.02
C VAL A 48 -16.73 -14.43 -2.31
N ALA A 49 -16.69 -15.46 -1.47
CA ALA A 49 -17.85 -15.98 -0.78
C ALA A 49 -18.50 -14.97 0.19
N PRO A 50 -17.76 -14.36 1.14
CA PRO A 50 -18.36 -13.42 2.08
C PRO A 50 -18.84 -12.12 1.41
N LEU A 51 -18.14 -11.64 0.37
CA LEU A 51 -18.64 -10.51 -0.42
C LEU A 51 -19.86 -10.89 -1.25
N GLY A 52 -19.91 -12.08 -1.84
CA GLY A 52 -21.06 -12.54 -2.61
C GLY A 52 -22.34 -12.67 -1.78
N ALA A 53 -22.23 -13.01 -0.50
CA ALA A 53 -23.37 -13.05 0.41
C ALA A 53 -23.99 -11.66 0.68
N VAL A 54 -23.19 -10.60 0.58
CA VAL A 54 -23.60 -9.22 0.91
C VAL A 54 -23.85 -8.37 -0.34
N PHE A 55 -23.01 -8.54 -1.34
CA PHE A 55 -23.02 -7.84 -2.62
C PHE A 55 -23.08 -8.86 -3.78
N PRO A 56 -24.19 -9.61 -3.95
CA PRO A 56 -24.27 -10.66 -4.97
C PRO A 56 -23.93 -10.17 -6.38
N ALA A 57 -24.38 -8.96 -6.73
CA ALA A 57 -24.12 -8.35 -8.04
C ALA A 57 -22.63 -8.07 -8.30
N ALA A 58 -21.81 -7.97 -7.23
CA ALA A 58 -20.38 -7.74 -7.37
C ALA A 58 -19.59 -9.00 -7.73
N VAL A 59 -20.17 -10.20 -7.60
CA VAL A 59 -19.49 -11.44 -7.96
C VAL A 59 -19.87 -11.82 -9.39
N GLN A 60 -18.86 -11.87 -10.27
CA GLN A 60 -18.99 -12.16 -11.70
C GLN A 60 -17.93 -13.21 -12.07
N ASP A 61 -18.36 -14.30 -12.71
CA ASP A 61 -17.49 -15.40 -13.14
C ASP A 61 -16.58 -15.94 -12.01
N GLY A 62 -17.13 -16.03 -10.79
CA GLY A 62 -16.41 -16.53 -9.61
C GLY A 62 -15.44 -15.53 -8.98
N SER A 63 -15.37 -14.29 -9.47
CA SER A 63 -14.47 -13.24 -8.96
C SER A 63 -15.24 -11.98 -8.56
N VAL A 64 -14.64 -11.12 -7.74
CA VAL A 64 -15.24 -9.86 -7.32
C VAL A 64 -14.89 -8.74 -8.32
N SER A 65 -15.91 -8.19 -8.97
CA SER A 65 -15.80 -7.02 -9.84
C SER A 65 -15.66 -5.74 -9.02
N ARG A 66 -14.45 -5.17 -9.02
CA ARG A 66 -14.14 -3.86 -8.39
C ARG A 66 -14.97 -2.73 -8.98
N GLU A 67 -15.24 -2.78 -10.29
CA GLU A 67 -16.07 -1.78 -10.95
C GLU A 67 -17.51 -1.83 -10.43
N THR A 68 -18.08 -3.03 -10.32
CA THR A 68 -19.44 -3.20 -9.78
C THR A 68 -19.50 -2.79 -8.31
N LEU A 69 -18.53 -3.18 -7.48
CA LEU A 69 -18.45 -2.69 -6.09
C LEU A 69 -18.39 -1.16 -6.02
N LYS A 70 -17.55 -0.54 -6.84
CA LYS A 70 -17.45 0.92 -6.90
C LYS A 70 -18.79 1.56 -7.25
N ARG A 71 -19.52 1.01 -8.23
CA ARG A 71 -20.84 1.50 -8.63
C ARG A 71 -21.88 1.35 -7.51
N LEU A 72 -21.87 0.23 -6.81
CA LEU A 72 -22.75 -0.02 -5.64
C LEU A 72 -22.46 0.98 -4.51
N LEU A 73 -21.19 1.21 -4.17
CA LEU A 73 -20.79 2.17 -3.14
C LEU A 73 -21.05 3.63 -3.54
N GLN A 74 -21.03 3.94 -4.84
CA GLN A 74 -21.41 5.27 -5.34
C GLN A 74 -22.92 5.50 -5.21
N ALA A 75 -23.73 4.48 -5.45
CA ALA A 75 -25.18 4.55 -5.29
C ALA A 75 -25.60 4.61 -3.81
N ASP A 76 -24.92 3.85 -2.94
CA ASP A 76 -25.15 3.85 -1.50
C ASP A 76 -23.82 3.87 -0.72
N PRO A 77 -23.30 5.08 -0.40
CA PRO A 77 -22.08 5.23 0.40
C PRO A 77 -22.16 4.61 1.80
N ALA A 78 -23.36 4.36 2.34
CA ALA A 78 -23.53 3.73 3.65
C ALA A 78 -23.14 2.25 3.65
N GLN A 79 -22.92 1.64 2.48
CA GLN A 79 -22.40 0.27 2.36
C GLN A 79 -20.89 0.17 2.58
N LEU A 80 -20.14 1.28 2.53
CA LEU A 80 -18.68 1.25 2.66
C LEU A 80 -18.21 0.59 3.97
N PRO A 81 -18.75 0.93 5.16
CA PRO A 81 -18.38 0.25 6.40
C PRO A 81 -18.66 -1.27 6.36
N ARG A 82 -19.71 -1.70 5.66
CA ARG A 82 -20.04 -3.12 5.52
C ARG A 82 -19.04 -3.86 4.65
N LEU A 83 -18.59 -3.25 3.55
CA LEU A 83 -17.49 -3.77 2.73
C LEU A 83 -16.20 -3.84 3.54
N GLU A 84 -15.84 -2.75 4.23
CA GLU A 84 -14.63 -2.67 5.05
C GLU A 84 -14.63 -3.73 6.17
N ALA A 85 -15.77 -3.98 6.82
CA ALA A 85 -15.90 -5.00 7.87
C ALA A 85 -15.66 -6.43 7.37
N ILE A 86 -15.90 -6.71 6.08
CA ILE A 86 -15.63 -8.01 5.47
C ILE A 86 -14.17 -8.10 5.04
N ILE A 87 -13.63 -7.05 4.42
CA ILE A 87 -12.31 -7.09 3.78
C ILE A 87 -11.16 -6.85 4.74
N HIS A 88 -11.30 -5.98 5.74
CA HIS A 88 -10.20 -5.69 6.65
C HIS A 88 -9.67 -6.94 7.40
N PRO A 89 -10.52 -7.83 7.95
CA PRO A 89 -10.03 -9.07 8.56
C PRO A 89 -9.29 -9.98 7.58
N LEU A 90 -9.76 -10.07 6.34
CA LEU A 90 -9.12 -10.91 5.32
C LEU A 90 -7.76 -10.37 4.89
N VAL A 91 -7.64 -9.05 4.74
CA VAL A 91 -6.35 -8.39 4.45
C VAL A 91 -5.38 -8.55 5.63
N ALA A 92 -5.88 -8.44 6.86
CA ALA A 92 -5.07 -8.67 8.04
C ALA A 92 -4.55 -10.11 8.13
N GLN A 93 -5.38 -11.10 7.77
CA GLN A 93 -4.98 -12.50 7.71
C GLN A 93 -3.94 -12.76 6.61
N ASP A 94 -4.16 -12.28 5.37
CA ASP A 94 -3.19 -12.43 4.27
C ASP A 94 -1.83 -11.83 4.63
N ARG A 95 -1.82 -10.70 5.34
CA ARG A 95 -0.58 -10.10 5.88
C ARG A 95 0.07 -10.94 6.97
N ALA A 96 -0.73 -11.54 7.85
CA ALA A 96 -0.24 -12.41 8.92
C ALA A 96 0.40 -13.67 8.34
N ASP A 97 -0.24 -14.28 7.35
CA ASP A 97 0.26 -15.46 6.64
C ASP A 97 1.60 -15.14 5.94
N PHE A 98 1.67 -14.01 5.23
CA PHE A 98 2.92 -13.53 4.63
C PHE A 98 4.05 -13.38 5.67
N LEU A 99 3.74 -12.83 6.85
CA LEU A 99 4.73 -12.64 7.91
C LEU A 99 5.15 -13.97 8.55
N GLN A 100 4.23 -14.94 8.66
CA GLN A 100 4.53 -16.28 9.18
C GLN A 100 5.47 -17.06 8.25
N GLU A 101 5.31 -16.91 6.93
CA GLU A 101 6.16 -17.54 5.92
C GLU A 101 7.49 -16.80 5.71
N CYS A 102 7.60 -15.56 6.18
CA CYS A 102 8.77 -14.72 5.96
C CYS A 102 9.97 -15.15 6.83
N THR A 103 11.01 -15.65 6.18
CA THR A 103 12.30 -16.00 6.82
C THR A 103 13.36 -14.89 6.72
N ALA A 104 13.09 -13.84 5.94
CA ALA A 104 14.00 -12.72 5.77
C ALA A 104 14.17 -11.93 7.07
N ASP A 105 15.31 -11.28 7.22
CA ASP A 105 15.56 -10.39 8.36
C ASP A 105 14.65 -9.16 8.31
N ILE A 106 14.41 -8.60 7.13
CA ILE A 106 13.54 -7.43 6.90
C ILE A 106 12.39 -7.84 5.96
N ALA A 107 11.18 -7.39 6.27
CA ALA A 107 10.03 -7.46 5.38
C ALA A 107 9.44 -6.07 5.17
N VAL A 108 9.09 -5.75 3.93
CA VAL A 108 8.52 -4.45 3.56
C VAL A 108 7.01 -4.59 3.39
N PHE A 109 6.26 -3.67 3.97
CA PHE A 109 4.80 -3.63 3.90
C PHE A 109 4.37 -2.39 3.14
N ASP A 110 4.03 -2.57 1.87
CA ASP A 110 3.56 -1.50 1.00
C ASP A 110 2.07 -1.19 1.27
N ILE A 111 1.81 -0.08 1.98
CA ILE A 111 0.48 0.30 2.49
C ILE A 111 0.12 1.75 2.06
N PRO A 112 -0.78 1.93 1.07
CA PRO A 112 -1.12 3.23 0.46
C PRO A 112 -1.76 4.30 1.36
N LEU A 113 -2.22 3.96 2.57
CA LEU A 113 -2.88 4.86 3.52
C LEU A 113 -2.46 4.57 4.97
N LEU A 114 -1.18 4.20 5.14
CA LEU A 114 -0.63 3.69 6.39
C LEU A 114 -0.93 4.61 7.58
N PHE A 115 -0.64 5.91 7.42
CA PHE A 115 -0.84 6.90 8.48
C PHE A 115 -2.30 7.28 8.69
N GLU A 116 -3.10 7.30 7.62
CA GLU A 116 -4.52 7.63 7.65
C GLU A 116 -5.33 6.54 8.38
N LYS A 117 -4.90 5.28 8.27
CA LYS A 117 -5.51 4.13 8.95
C LYS A 117 -4.80 3.76 10.26
N LYS A 118 -3.80 4.54 10.71
CA LYS A 118 -3.04 4.34 11.95
C LYS A 118 -2.26 3.01 12.02
N SER A 119 -1.95 2.43 10.87
CA SER A 119 -1.25 1.16 10.75
C SER A 119 0.26 1.26 11.04
N GLU A 120 0.80 2.46 11.28
CA GLU A 120 2.21 2.64 11.68
C GLU A 120 2.56 1.92 12.98
N SER A 121 1.61 1.79 13.90
CA SER A 121 1.78 1.11 15.19
C SER A 121 2.08 -0.40 15.03
N GLU A 122 1.79 -0.95 13.86
CA GLU A 122 2.03 -2.35 13.53
C GLU A 122 3.41 -2.57 12.89
N MET A 123 4.16 -1.50 12.64
CA MET A 123 5.47 -1.52 11.99
C MET A 123 6.57 -1.22 13.01
N ASP A 124 7.78 -1.71 12.75
CA ASP A 124 8.94 -1.39 13.56
C ASP A 124 9.56 -0.03 13.14
N ALA A 125 9.41 0.34 11.86
CA ALA A 125 9.65 1.68 11.34
C ALA A 125 8.80 1.95 10.09
N VAL A 126 8.60 3.23 9.78
CA VAL A 126 7.92 3.69 8.55
C VAL A 126 8.89 4.43 7.65
N LEU A 127 8.99 3.97 6.40
CA LEU A 127 9.58 4.65 5.26
C LEU A 127 8.50 5.41 4.49
N LEU A 128 8.63 6.73 4.45
CA LEU A 128 7.88 7.59 3.54
C LEU A 128 8.66 7.79 2.25
N VAL A 129 8.03 7.52 1.11
CA VAL A 129 8.49 8.00 -0.19
C VAL A 129 7.76 9.28 -0.58
N THR A 130 8.52 10.26 -1.08
CA THR A 130 8.01 11.61 -1.35
C THR A 130 8.67 12.21 -2.60
N ALA A 131 8.04 13.22 -3.19
CA ALA A 131 8.55 13.94 -4.36
C ALA A 131 8.03 15.39 -4.33
N PRO A 132 8.71 16.33 -5.03
CA PRO A 132 8.18 17.68 -5.23
C PRO A 132 6.77 17.65 -5.83
N ALA A 133 5.90 18.57 -5.40
CA ALA A 133 4.49 18.60 -5.80
C ALA A 133 4.29 18.68 -7.33
N GLU A 134 5.15 19.42 -8.03
CA GLU A 134 5.11 19.51 -9.49
C GLU A 134 5.41 18.17 -10.17
N LEU A 135 6.40 17.44 -9.66
CA LEU A 135 6.78 16.12 -10.15
C LEU A 135 5.69 15.08 -9.83
N GLN A 136 5.13 15.14 -8.62
CA GLN A 136 3.98 14.32 -8.23
C GLN A 136 2.82 14.53 -9.21
N ARG A 137 2.43 15.79 -9.44
CA ARG A 137 1.34 16.15 -10.36
C ARG A 137 1.62 15.64 -11.77
N ALA A 138 2.81 15.91 -12.31
CA ALA A 138 3.19 15.45 -13.65
C ALA A 138 3.08 13.91 -13.79
N ARG A 139 3.57 13.16 -12.78
CA ARG A 139 3.47 11.69 -12.76
C ARG A 139 2.04 11.17 -12.71
N VAL A 140 1.18 11.84 -11.96
CA VAL A 140 -0.22 11.42 -11.83
C VAL A 140 -0.98 11.68 -13.11
N LEU A 141 -0.83 12.86 -13.71
CA LEU A 141 -1.54 13.24 -14.93
C LEU A 141 -1.06 12.49 -16.17
N ALA A 142 0.16 11.96 -16.17
CA ALA A 142 0.66 11.09 -17.22
C ALA A 142 -0.01 9.69 -17.23
N ARG A 143 -0.74 9.31 -16.16
CA ARG A 143 -1.41 8.00 -16.09
C ARG A 143 -2.67 8.00 -16.95
N PRO A 144 -2.96 6.91 -17.68
CA PRO A 144 -4.18 6.80 -18.46
C PRO A 144 -5.45 7.05 -17.62
N GLY A 145 -6.31 7.94 -18.10
CA GLY A 145 -7.60 8.24 -17.46
C GLY A 145 -7.54 9.15 -16.22
N MET A 146 -6.38 9.73 -15.89
CA MET A 146 -6.27 10.73 -14.81
C MET A 146 -6.52 12.15 -15.32
N THR A 147 -7.24 12.92 -14.50
CA THR A 147 -7.55 14.35 -14.71
C THR A 147 -7.15 15.16 -13.48
N GLU A 148 -7.05 16.48 -13.62
CA GLU A 148 -6.83 17.38 -12.48
C GLU A 148 -7.86 17.18 -11.37
N ALA A 149 -9.14 17.07 -11.74
CA ALA A 149 -10.23 16.91 -10.78
C ALA A 149 -10.09 15.59 -10.01
N GLN A 150 -9.73 14.50 -10.68
CA GLN A 150 -9.50 13.21 -10.02
C GLN A 150 -8.24 13.25 -9.15
N PHE A 151 -7.16 13.90 -9.62
CA PHE A 151 -5.94 14.06 -8.82
C PHE A 151 -6.23 14.83 -7.53
N ALA A 152 -6.90 15.98 -7.63
CA ALA A 152 -7.29 16.79 -6.48
C ALA A 152 -8.18 16.02 -5.51
N LEU A 153 -9.15 15.24 -6.03
CA LEU A 153 -10.04 14.41 -5.21
C LEU A 153 -9.28 13.33 -4.43
N ILE A 154 -8.31 12.66 -5.06
CA ILE A 154 -7.50 11.64 -4.39
C ILE A 154 -6.59 12.28 -3.37
N LEU A 155 -5.92 13.38 -3.73
CA LEU A 155 -4.99 14.08 -2.84
C LEU A 155 -5.70 14.60 -1.59
N ALA A 156 -6.92 15.12 -1.72
CA ALA A 156 -7.74 15.62 -0.60
C ALA A 156 -8.16 14.53 0.40
N ARG A 157 -8.07 13.25 0.03
CA ARG A 157 -8.38 12.11 0.91
C ARG A 157 -7.13 11.55 1.61
N GLN A 158 -5.95 12.05 1.27
CA GLN A 158 -4.67 11.61 1.84
C GLN A 158 -4.21 12.63 2.87
N MET A 159 -3.51 12.14 3.90
CA MET A 159 -2.80 13.02 4.82
C MET A 159 -1.75 13.84 4.03
N PRO A 160 -1.61 15.16 4.32
CA PRO A 160 -0.61 16.00 3.66
C PRO A 160 0.81 15.41 3.78
N ASP A 161 1.60 15.54 2.71
CA ASP A 161 2.97 15.02 2.68
C ASP A 161 3.83 15.60 3.82
N SER A 162 3.67 16.89 4.15
CA SER A 162 4.34 17.53 5.27
C SER A 162 4.07 16.86 6.61
N GLU A 163 2.83 16.43 6.85
CA GLU A 163 2.46 15.71 8.07
C GLU A 163 3.02 14.29 8.08
N LYS A 164 3.03 13.61 6.92
CA LYS A 164 3.68 12.30 6.78
C LYS A 164 5.18 12.39 7.06
N ARG A 165 5.86 13.42 6.53
CA ARG A 165 7.29 13.68 6.76
C ARG A 165 7.60 13.87 8.24
N ALA A 166 6.73 14.56 8.98
CA ALA A 166 6.89 14.77 10.42
C ALA A 166 6.72 13.48 11.26
N ARG A 167 6.08 12.44 10.71
CA ARG A 167 5.75 11.18 11.40
C ARG A 167 6.63 10.00 10.98
N ALA A 168 7.30 10.08 9.83
CA ALA A 168 8.08 8.97 9.28
C ALA A 168 9.42 8.81 9.99
N ASN A 169 9.89 7.57 10.12
CA ASN A 169 11.22 7.27 10.65
C ASN A 169 12.30 7.47 9.57
N HIS A 170 11.95 7.15 8.31
CA HIS A 170 12.82 7.28 7.16
C HIS A 170 12.09 7.98 6.03
N ILE A 171 12.82 8.77 5.24
CA ILE A 171 12.27 9.49 4.09
C ILE A 171 13.19 9.25 2.90
N ILE A 172 12.62 8.84 1.77
CA ILE A 172 13.32 8.75 0.49
C ILE A 172 12.63 9.68 -0.52
N GLU A 173 13.38 10.62 -1.07
CA GLU A 173 12.92 11.46 -2.16
C GLU A 173 13.08 10.76 -3.51
N THR A 174 11.99 10.63 -4.27
CA THR A 174 11.97 9.89 -5.53
C THR A 174 12.30 10.77 -6.73
N LEU A 175 13.51 11.34 -6.75
CA LEU A 175 13.94 12.27 -7.80
C LEU A 175 14.50 11.56 -9.05
N SER A 176 15.23 10.45 -8.87
CA SER A 176 15.73 9.61 -9.96
C SER A 176 15.79 8.14 -9.54
N LEU A 177 15.74 7.22 -10.51
CA LEU A 177 15.80 5.78 -10.22
C LEU A 177 17.08 5.40 -9.47
N ARG A 178 18.24 5.90 -9.93
CA ARG A 178 19.54 5.63 -9.30
C ARG A 178 19.62 6.15 -7.86
N ALA A 179 19.08 7.34 -7.60
CA ALA A 179 19.08 7.90 -6.24
C ALA A 179 18.18 7.10 -5.30
N VAL A 180 17.01 6.65 -5.79
CA VAL A 180 16.11 5.81 -5.01
C VAL A 180 16.73 4.44 -4.72
N GLU A 181 17.36 3.81 -5.71
CA GLU A 181 18.05 2.53 -5.54
C GLU A 181 19.15 2.62 -4.47
N ALA A 182 20.04 3.61 -4.58
CA ALA A 182 21.11 3.84 -3.61
C ALA A 182 20.55 4.14 -2.20
N ALA A 183 19.45 4.90 -2.10
CA ALA A 183 18.82 5.18 -0.81
C ALA A 183 18.17 3.94 -0.18
N VAL A 184 17.59 3.05 -1.00
CA VAL A 184 17.06 1.76 -0.54
C VAL A 184 18.20 0.89 -0.02
N GLU A 185 19.30 0.75 -0.76
CA GLU A 185 20.48 -0.01 -0.33
C GLU A 185 21.05 0.52 1.00
N ALA A 186 21.22 1.84 1.11
CA ALA A 186 21.71 2.48 2.32
C ALA A 186 20.78 2.25 3.52
N LEU A 187 19.45 2.31 3.31
CA LEU A 187 18.48 2.06 4.37
C LEU A 187 18.49 0.59 4.82
N ILE A 188 18.63 -0.36 3.90
CA ILE A 188 18.76 -1.78 4.24
C ILE A 188 20.00 -2.01 5.11
N ALA A 189 21.14 -1.44 4.73
CA ALA A 189 22.37 -1.53 5.51
C ALA A 189 22.20 -0.93 6.92
N TYR A 190 21.64 0.28 7.00
CA TYR A 190 21.37 0.97 8.27
C TYR A 190 20.46 0.16 9.21
N ILE A 191 19.35 -0.40 8.69
CA ILE A 191 18.43 -1.23 9.50
C ILE A 191 19.15 -2.48 10.00
N ARG A 192 19.99 -3.12 9.18
CA ARG A 192 20.77 -4.30 9.61
C ARG A 192 21.77 -3.95 10.70
N GLU A 193 22.53 -2.88 10.53
CA GLU A 193 23.52 -2.43 11.52
C GLU A 193 22.88 -2.10 12.87
N THR A 194 21.81 -1.29 12.87
CA THR A 194 21.12 -0.84 14.08
C THR A 194 20.35 -1.94 14.82
N ARG A 195 20.04 -3.06 14.16
CA ARG A 195 19.42 -4.23 14.80
C ARG A 195 20.41 -5.15 15.51
N HIS A 196 21.69 -5.05 15.15
CA HIS A 196 22.76 -5.84 15.76
C HIS A 196 23.51 -5.07 16.85
N ALA A 197 23.23 -3.78 17.01
CA ALA A 197 23.72 -2.93 18.11
C ALA A 197 22.81 -3.08 19.35
#